data_AF-A0A371J477-F1
#
_entry.id   AF-A0A371J477-F1
#
_cell.length_a   1.000
_cell.length_b   1.000
_cell.length_c   1.000
_cell.angle_alpha   90.00
_cell.angle_beta   90.00
_cell.angle_gamma   90.00
#
_symmetry.space_group_name_H-M   'P 1'
#
loop_
_entity.id
_entity.type
_entity.pdbx_description
1 polymer ?
#
loop_
_entity_poly.entity_id
_entity_poly.type
_entity_poly.pdbx_seq_one_letter_code
_entity_poly.pdbx_strand_id
1 'polypeptide(L)'
;MGVDRKIWQCSERYKVKGVLGCGNRHVDESTLEKAFIMAWNGILENKEHFWRKWEAQEKSGDLLEVYRAKDFQKLTMSMQDIQRMDIDLMLRMLGRIQVYESGVLLVGFFDGTEIEVNCEQV
;
A
#
# COMPACT_ATOMS: atom_id res chain seq x y z
N MET A 1 15.99 -18.86 20.38
CA MET A 1 15.09 -19.35 19.33
C MET A 1 15.19 -18.37 18.17
N GLY A 2 15.54 -18.83 16.97
CA GLY A 2 15.56 -17.95 15.79
C GLY A 2 14.13 -17.62 15.39
N VAL A 3 13.84 -16.34 15.17
CA VAL A 3 12.56 -15.92 14.59
C VAL A 3 12.71 -16.08 13.07
N ASP A 4 11.80 -16.81 12.44
CA ASP A 4 11.79 -16.95 10.98
C ASP A 4 11.54 -15.59 10.32
N ARG A 5 12.46 -15.19 9.45
CA ARG A 5 12.42 -13.92 8.72
C ARG A 5 11.81 -14.15 7.34
N LYS A 6 10.64 -13.56 7.10
CA LYS A 6 10.02 -13.56 5.77
C LYS A 6 10.54 -12.40 4.92
N ILE A 7 11.02 -12.73 3.74
CA ILE A 7 11.57 -11.77 2.78
C ILE A 7 10.86 -11.92 1.43
N TRP A 8 10.74 -10.79 0.74
CA TRP A 8 10.21 -10.70 -0.60
C TRP A 8 11.37 -10.41 -1.56
N GLN A 9 11.42 -11.14 -2.66
CA GLN A 9 12.41 -10.95 -3.71
C GLN A 9 11.71 -10.65 -5.03
N CYS A 10 12.30 -9.76 -5.83
CA CYS A 10 11.83 -9.51 -7.18
C CYS A 10 11.94 -10.80 -8.00
N SER A 11 10.81 -11.24 -8.58
CA SER A 11 10.75 -12.44 -9.44
C SER A 11 11.64 -12.33 -10.67
N GLU A 12 11.87 -11.11 -11.18
CA GLU A 12 12.71 -10.85 -12.35
C GLU A 12 14.21 -10.99 -12.04
N ARG A 13 14.61 -11.06 -10.75
CA ARG A 13 16.03 -11.10 -10.36
C ARG A 13 16.81 -12.28 -10.94
N TYR A 14 16.17 -13.45 -11.02
CA TYR A 14 16.79 -14.69 -11.51
C TYR A 14 16.02 -15.32 -12.68
N LYS A 15 15.28 -14.50 -13.45
CA LYS A 15 14.48 -14.98 -14.58
C LYS A 15 15.32 -15.66 -15.66
N VAL A 16 16.54 -15.16 -15.88
CA VAL A 16 17.53 -15.78 -16.75
C VAL A 16 18.75 -16.15 -15.92
N LYS A 17 19.11 -17.44 -15.94
CA LYS A 17 20.26 -17.94 -15.20
C LYS A 17 21.53 -17.19 -15.61
N GLY A 18 22.22 -16.59 -14.64
CA GLY A 18 23.47 -15.86 -14.86
C GLY A 18 23.30 -14.39 -15.29
N VAL A 19 22.06 -13.89 -15.45
CA VAL A 19 21.80 -12.48 -15.74
C VAL A 19 21.10 -11.85 -14.52
N LEU A 20 21.70 -10.81 -13.97
CA LEU A 20 21.08 -10.03 -12.89
C LEU A 20 20.00 -9.13 -13.48
N GLY A 21 18.73 -9.48 -13.29
CA GLY A 21 17.60 -8.70 -13.81
C GLY A 21 17.31 -7.46 -12.97
N CYS A 22 17.09 -7.64 -11.67
CA CYS A 22 16.77 -6.57 -10.73
C CYS A 22 17.91 -6.41 -9.70
N GLY A 23 18.33 -5.17 -9.46
CA GLY A 23 19.37 -4.83 -8.48
C GLY A 23 18.92 -4.93 -7.02
N ASN A 24 17.61 -4.85 -6.75
CA ASN A 24 17.07 -4.96 -5.40
C ASN A 24 17.31 -6.36 -4.83
N ARG A 25 17.90 -6.43 -3.62
CA ARG A 25 18.25 -7.69 -2.99
C ARG A 25 17.00 -8.43 -2.51
N HIS A 26 16.34 -7.85 -1.51
CA HIS A 26 15.13 -8.34 -0.89
C HIS A 26 14.51 -7.22 -0.06
N VAL A 27 13.23 -7.36 0.28
CA VAL A 27 12.50 -6.48 1.18
C VAL A 27 11.92 -7.34 2.29
N ASP A 28 11.98 -6.87 3.53
CA ASP A 28 11.34 -7.57 4.64
C ASP A 28 9.82 -7.42 4.58
N GLU A 29 9.10 -8.49 4.90
CA GLU A 29 7.63 -8.43 4.98
C GLU A 29 7.19 -7.33 5.95
N SER A 30 7.90 -7.16 7.07
CA SER A 30 7.64 -6.12 8.07
C SER A 30 7.81 -4.70 7.52
N THR A 31 8.66 -4.47 6.52
CA THR A 31 8.80 -3.18 5.85
C THR A 31 7.57 -2.87 5.00
N LEU A 32 7.06 -3.87 4.26
CA LEU A 32 5.83 -3.72 3.48
C LEU A 32 4.62 -3.49 4.39
N GLU A 33 4.56 -4.19 5.53
CA GLU A 33 3.51 -4.02 6.52
C GLU A 33 3.50 -2.60 7.12
N LYS A 34 4.68 -2.11 7.53
CA LYS A 34 4.83 -0.75 8.04
C LYS A 34 4.45 0.29 6.98
N ALA A 35 4.87 0.09 5.73
CA ALA A 35 4.54 1.02 4.65
C ALA A 35 3.04 1.14 4.43
N PHE A 36 2.31 0.02 4.43
CA PHE A 36 0.86 0.03 4.35
C PHE A 36 0.21 0.75 5.53
N ILE A 37 0.64 0.46 6.76
CA ILE A 37 0.10 1.08 7.98
C ILE A 37 0.30 2.60 7.92
N MET A 38 1.51 3.06 7.60
CA MET A 38 1.84 4.49 7.48
C MET A 38 0.98 5.16 6.41
N ALA A 39 0.87 4.56 5.22
CA ALA A 39 0.09 5.13 4.13
C ALA A 39 -1.41 5.18 4.47
N TRP A 40 -1.95 4.12 5.07
CA TRP A 40 -3.36 4.07 5.47
C TRP A 40 -3.68 5.08 6.57
N ASN A 41 -2.83 5.19 7.59
CA ASN A 41 -3.00 6.21 8.64
C ASN A 41 -2.90 7.62 8.05
N GLY A 42 -2.02 7.84 7.06
CA GLY A 42 -1.98 9.10 6.32
C GLY A 42 -3.32 9.44 5.63
N ILE A 43 -4.06 8.44 5.13
CA ILE A 43 -5.44 8.65 4.63
C ILE A 43 -6.39 9.01 5.77
N LEU A 44 -6.29 8.33 6.92
CA LEU A 44 -7.15 8.57 8.08
C LEU A 44 -6.92 9.95 8.73
N GLU A 45 -5.68 10.43 8.76
CA GLU A 45 -5.33 11.77 9.24
C GLU A 45 -5.86 12.86 8.31
N ASN A 46 -5.94 12.58 7.00
CA ASN A 46 -6.35 13.53 5.97
C ASN A 46 -7.75 13.22 5.39
N LYS A 47 -8.63 12.61 6.19
CA LYS A 47 -9.97 12.14 5.76
C LYS A 47 -10.76 13.17 4.98
N GLU A 48 -10.79 14.43 5.41
CA GLU A 48 -11.57 15.48 4.74
C GLU A 48 -11.08 15.79 3.32
N HIS A 49 -9.77 15.65 3.07
CA HIS A 49 -9.20 15.81 1.74
C HIS A 49 -9.65 14.67 0.83
N PHE A 50 -9.51 13.42 1.29
CA PHE A 50 -9.91 12.25 0.53
C PHE A 50 -11.43 12.11 0.38
N TRP A 51 -12.21 12.59 1.34
CA TRP A 51 -13.66 12.60 1.27
C TRP A 51 -14.17 13.37 0.05
N ARG A 52 -13.61 14.56 -0.19
CA ARG A 52 -13.94 15.37 -1.38
C ARG A 52 -13.58 14.67 -2.69
N LYS A 53 -12.47 13.93 -2.71
CA LYS A 53 -12.07 13.09 -3.85
C LYS A 53 -13.11 12.00 -4.10
N TRP A 54 -13.51 11.26 -3.07
CA TRP A 54 -14.49 10.17 -3.19
C TRP A 54 -15.88 10.69 -3.59
N GLU A 55 -16.33 11.84 -3.07
CA GLU A 55 -17.58 12.47 -3.52
C GLU A 55 -17.57 12.86 -5.00
N ALA A 56 -16.42 13.23 -5.55
CA ALA A 56 -16.26 13.48 -6.98
C ALA A 56 -16.26 12.17 -7.79
N GLN A 57 -15.57 11.13 -7.32
CA GLN A 57 -15.54 9.81 -7.94
C GLN A 57 -16.92 9.14 -7.96
N GLU A 58 -17.76 9.36 -6.94
CA GLU A 58 -19.14 8.85 -6.94
C GLU A 58 -20.02 9.40 -8.05
N LYS A 59 -19.65 10.55 -8.62
CA LYS A 59 -20.33 11.17 -9.75
C LYS A 59 -19.66 10.82 -11.08
N SER A 60 -18.62 9.98 -11.07
CA SER A 60 -17.98 9.51 -12.29
C SER A 60 -18.87 8.50 -13.01
N GLY A 61 -18.63 8.32 -14.31
CA GLY A 61 -19.32 7.31 -15.12
C GLY A 61 -18.78 5.88 -14.91
N ASP A 62 -17.70 5.72 -14.13
CA ASP A 62 -17.05 4.44 -13.92
C ASP A 62 -17.62 3.74 -12.67
N LEU A 63 -18.32 2.63 -12.89
CA LEU A 63 -18.95 1.85 -11.83
C LEU A 63 -17.94 1.30 -10.80
N LEU A 64 -16.71 0.99 -11.23
CA LEU A 64 -15.67 0.50 -10.33
C LEU A 64 -15.16 1.63 -9.45
N GLU A 65 -14.93 2.82 -10.01
CA GLU A 65 -14.52 3.99 -9.22
C GLU A 65 -15.59 4.37 -8.20
N VAL A 66 -16.87 4.39 -8.60
CA VAL A 66 -18.01 4.67 -7.70
C VAL A 66 -18.07 3.65 -6.57
N TYR A 67 -17.91 2.35 -6.88
CA TYR A 67 -17.89 1.29 -5.88
C TYR A 67 -16.73 1.48 -4.89
N ARG A 68 -15.51 1.74 -5.38
CA ARG A 68 -14.33 1.93 -4.53
C ARG A 68 -14.46 3.18 -3.67
N ALA A 69 -14.91 4.30 -4.22
CA ALA A 69 -15.13 5.54 -3.47
C ALA A 69 -16.06 5.31 -2.26
N LYS A 70 -17.20 4.66 -2.47
CA LYS A 70 -18.15 4.31 -1.40
C LYS A 70 -17.55 3.36 -0.37
N ASP A 71 -16.73 2.41 -0.82
CA ASP A 71 -16.08 1.44 0.06
C ASP A 71 -15.06 2.11 0.99
N PHE A 72 -14.24 3.01 0.45
CA PHE A 72 -13.28 3.83 1.19
C PHE A 72 -13.97 4.78 2.17
N GLN A 73 -15.03 5.47 1.74
CA GLN A 73 -15.83 6.31 2.64
C GLN A 73 -16.36 5.51 3.83
N LYS A 74 -17.01 4.36 3.57
CA LYS A 74 -17.62 3.53 4.62
C LYS A 74 -16.60 3.08 5.67
N LEU A 75 -15.41 2.68 5.22
CA LEU A 75 -14.35 2.21 6.12
C LEU A 75 -13.75 3.37 6.92
N THR A 76 -13.44 4.50 6.28
CA THR A 76 -12.75 5.61 6.95
C THR A 76 -13.61 6.35 7.98
N MET A 77 -14.94 6.33 7.86
CA MET A 77 -15.86 6.96 8.82
C MET A 77 -15.76 6.38 10.24
N SER A 78 -15.55 5.07 10.38
CA SER A 78 -15.56 4.38 11.69
C SER A 78 -14.18 4.02 12.21
N MET A 79 -13.13 4.16 11.38
CA MET A 79 -11.80 3.65 11.70
C MET A 79 -10.92 4.71 12.37
N GLN A 80 -10.26 4.31 13.45
CA GLN A 80 -9.11 5.02 14.01
C GLN A 80 -7.82 4.46 13.40
N ASP A 81 -6.70 5.15 13.66
CA ASP A 81 -5.38 4.73 13.22
C ASP A 81 -5.09 3.29 13.60
N ILE A 82 -4.57 2.53 12.63
CA ILE A 82 -4.20 1.14 12.84
C ILE A 82 -2.75 1.06 13.32
N GLN A 83 -2.52 0.21 14.31
CA GLN A 83 -1.18 -0.03 14.88
C GLN A 83 -0.57 -1.37 14.43
N ARG A 84 -1.39 -2.23 13.83
CA ARG A 84 -1.00 -3.55 13.34
C ARG A 84 -1.63 -3.78 11.97
N MET A 85 -0.96 -4.60 11.17
CA MET A 85 -1.46 -5.01 9.88
C MET A 85 -2.78 -5.77 10.04
N ASP A 86 -3.79 -5.33 9.31
CA ASP A 86 -5.06 -6.03 9.12
C ASP A 86 -5.07 -6.55 7.67
N ILE A 87 -4.99 -7.88 7.53
CA ILE A 87 -4.87 -8.54 6.23
C ILE A 87 -6.13 -8.33 5.40
N ASP A 88 -7.32 -8.35 6.02
CA ASP A 88 -8.59 -8.18 5.31
C ASP A 88 -8.72 -6.75 4.80
N LEU A 89 -8.31 -5.77 5.61
CA LEU A 89 -8.22 -4.38 5.19
C LEU A 89 -7.21 -4.20 4.04
N MET A 90 -6.02 -4.78 4.16
CA MET A 90 -4.99 -4.71 3.13
C MET A 90 -5.51 -5.28 1.81
N LEU A 91 -6.05 -6.51 1.82
CA LEU A 91 -6.58 -7.14 0.61
C LEU A 91 -7.72 -6.36 -0.04
N ARG A 92 -8.52 -5.66 0.77
CA ARG A 92 -9.65 -4.86 0.27
C ARG A 92 -9.24 -3.53 -0.35
N MET A 93 -8.18 -2.90 0.18
CA MET A 93 -7.84 -1.49 -0.11
C MET A 93 -6.54 -1.31 -0.89
N LEU A 94 -5.55 -2.18 -0.67
CA LEU A 94 -4.23 -2.06 -1.28
C LEU A 94 -4.25 -2.58 -2.72
N GLY A 95 -3.89 -1.71 -3.67
CA GLY A 95 -3.69 -2.09 -5.06
C GLY A 95 -2.28 -2.62 -5.33
N ARG A 96 -1.26 -1.89 -4.88
CA ARG A 96 0.15 -2.27 -5.08
C ARG A 96 1.08 -1.56 -4.10
N ILE A 97 2.24 -2.15 -3.84
CA ILE A 97 3.38 -1.46 -3.24
C ILE A 97 4.53 -1.55 -4.24
N GLN A 98 5.04 -0.41 -4.67
CA GLN A 98 6.22 -0.32 -5.53
C GLN A 98 7.42 0.03 -4.66
N VAL A 99 8.52 -0.71 -4.83
CA VAL A 99 9.76 -0.50 -4.08
C VAL A 99 10.83 -0.02 -5.06
N TYR A 100 11.31 1.19 -4.84
CA TYR A 100 12.35 1.81 -5.67
C TYR A 100 13.75 1.51 -5.14
N GLU A 101 14.75 1.60 -6.01
CA GLU A 101 16.16 1.40 -5.64
C GLU A 101 16.67 2.44 -4.62
N SER A 102 16.03 3.62 -4.58
CA SER A 102 16.30 4.66 -3.57
C SER A 102 15.88 4.26 -2.15
N GLY A 103 15.14 3.16 -1.99
CA GLY A 103 14.53 2.76 -0.72
C GLY A 103 13.15 3.36 -0.47
N VAL A 104 12.67 4.24 -1.36
CA VAL A 104 11.32 4.80 -1.32
C VAL A 104 10.28 3.71 -1.65
N LEU A 105 9.19 3.67 -0.89
CA LEU A 105 8.04 2.82 -1.18
C LEU A 105 6.85 3.69 -1.63
N LEU A 106 6.24 3.35 -2.75
CA LEU A 106 4.99 3.98 -3.21
C LEU A 106 3.84 3.00 -2.99
N VAL A 107 2.95 3.36 -2.07
CA VAL A 107 1.77 2.57 -1.72
C VAL A 107 0.59 3.08 -2.53
N GLY A 108 0.10 2.25 -3.46
CA GLY A 108 -1.05 2.55 -4.31
C GLY A 108 -2.31 1.81 -3.84
N PHE A 109 -3.39 2.55 -3.66
CA PHE A 109 -4.70 2.06 -3.23
C PHE A 109 -5.67 1.90 -4.40
N PHE A 110 -6.71 1.08 -4.21
CA PHE A 110 -7.71 0.83 -5.26
C PHE A 110 -8.58 2.03 -5.62
N ASP A 111 -8.63 3.08 -4.80
CA ASP A 111 -9.29 4.35 -5.13
C ASP A 111 -8.41 5.25 -6.02
N GLY A 112 -7.21 4.79 -6.39
CA GLY A 112 -6.24 5.54 -7.17
C GLY A 112 -5.35 6.47 -6.34
N THR A 113 -5.43 6.44 -5.01
CA THR A 113 -4.51 7.19 -4.15
C THR A 113 -3.13 6.54 -4.18
N GLU A 114 -2.07 7.35 -4.27
CA GLU A 114 -0.69 6.91 -4.17
C GLU A 114 0.01 7.73 -3.08
N ILE A 115 0.61 7.04 -2.12
CA ILE A 115 1.30 7.66 -0.99
C ILE A 115 2.74 7.17 -0.97
N GLU A 116 3.67 8.13 -1.00
CA GLU A 116 5.07 7.88 -0.81
C GLU A 116 5.36 7.66 0.68
N VAL A 117 6.06 6.57 0.99
CA VAL A 117 6.48 6.22 2.35
C VAL A 117 7.99 6.00 2.36
N ASN A 118 8.65 6.75 3.23
CA ASN A 118 10.05 6.54 3.57
C ASN A 118 10.12 5.66 4.80
N CYS A 119 10.18 4.34 4.61
CA CYS A 119 10.55 3.44 5.68
C CYS A 119 12.07 3.48 5.80
N GLU A 120 12.59 4.15 6.84
CA GLU A 120 14.00 3.99 7.21
C GLU A 120 14.27 2.50 7.37
N GLN A 121 15.17 1.97 6.54
CA GLN A 121 15.66 0.61 6.67
C GLN A 121 16.43 0.54 7.99
N VAL A 122 15.79 0.04 9.05
CA VAL A 122 16.47 -0.32 10.30
C VAL A 122 17.33 -1.56 10.06
#